data_AF-A0A5N4A0L2-F1
#
_entry.id   AF-A0A5N4A0L2-F1
#
_cell.length_a   1.000
_cell.length_b   1.000
_cell.length_c   1.000
_cell.angle_alpha   90.00
_cell.angle_beta   90.00
_cell.angle_gamma   90.00
#
_symmetry.space_group_name_H-M   'P 1'
#
loop_
_entity.id
_entity.type
_entity.pdbx_description
1 polymer ?
#
loop_
_entity_poly.entity_id
_entity_poly.type
_entity_poly.pdbx_seq_one_letter_code
_entity_poly.pdbx_strand_id
1 'polypeptide(L)'
;MISSLSTATINQYSVHWKNWVSFCCAQKTTPFNNKVNMIIEFLTNMFHNNSSYTSINTARSAISLITGNTLGEHENLKRFMKGIHNLRPSKPKYNDTWDPKIVLEHLQTLHPNDSISLEMLSS
;
A
#
# COMPACT_ATOMS: atom_id res chain seq x y z
N MET A 1 8.50 -5.27 18.86
CA MET A 1 8.06 -5.52 17.47
C MET A 1 6.58 -5.93 17.38
N ILE A 2 6.08 -6.79 18.28
CA ILE A 2 4.68 -7.25 18.25
C ILE A 2 3.67 -6.16 18.65
N SER A 3 4.09 -5.20 19.49
CA SER A 3 3.28 -4.03 19.89
C SER A 3 3.37 -2.84 18.94
N SER A 4 4.31 -2.84 17.99
CA SER A 4 4.53 -1.73 17.05
C SER A 4 3.79 -1.88 15.72
N LEU A 5 3.11 -3.01 15.51
CA LEU A 5 2.37 -3.31 14.28
C LEU A 5 0.95 -3.73 14.62
N SER A 6 -0.02 -3.28 13.82
CA SER A 6 -1.39 -3.78 13.91
C SER A 6 -1.47 -5.22 13.40
N THR A 7 -2.45 -5.99 13.90
CA THR A 7 -2.73 -7.35 13.42
C THR A 7 -2.92 -7.40 11.91
N ALA A 8 -3.58 -6.39 11.33
CA ALA A 8 -3.74 -6.26 9.88
C ALA A 8 -2.39 -6.15 9.15
N THR A 9 -1.46 -5.36 9.68
CA THR A 9 -0.11 -5.21 9.10
C THR A 9 0.67 -6.52 9.19
N ILE A 10 0.59 -7.22 10.33
CA ILE A 10 1.20 -8.54 10.51
C ILE A 10 0.69 -9.53 9.46
N ASN A 11 -0.62 -9.57 9.23
CA ASN A 11 -1.22 -10.45 8.23
C ASN A 11 -0.74 -10.13 6.82
N GLN A 12 -0.71 -8.84 6.44
CA GLN A 12 -0.21 -8.40 5.13
C GLN A 12 1.27 -8.78 4.96
N TYR A 13 2.10 -8.50 5.95
CA TYR A 13 3.53 -8.81 5.91
C TYR A 13 3.77 -10.31 5.84
N SER A 14 3.00 -11.11 6.58
CA SER A 14 3.12 -12.57 6.60
C SER A 14 2.88 -13.20 5.21
N VAL A 15 1.89 -12.68 4.46
CA VAL A 15 1.63 -13.14 3.09
C VAL A 15 2.81 -12.83 2.18
N HIS A 16 3.30 -11.59 2.21
CA HIS A 16 4.45 -11.19 1.38
C HIS A 16 5.73 -11.91 1.76
N TRP A 17 5.95 -12.17 3.06
CA TRP A 17 7.09 -12.94 3.54
C TRP A 17 7.06 -14.38 3.03
N LYS A 18 5.91 -15.05 3.08
CA LYS A 18 5.77 -16.40 2.51
C LYS A 18 6.13 -16.43 1.02
N ASN A 19 5.64 -15.46 0.25
CA ASN A 19 5.95 -15.36 -1.18
C ASN A 19 7.45 -15.12 -1.42
N TRP A 20 8.10 -14.29 -0.61
CA TRP A 20 9.55 -14.08 -0.66
C TRP A 20 10.30 -15.38 -0.37
N VAL A 21 9.94 -16.10 0.69
CA VAL A 21 10.56 -17.40 1.03
C VAL A 21 10.41 -18.40 -0.12
N SER A 22 9.22 -18.51 -0.71
CA SER A 22 9.01 -19.37 -1.89
C SER A 22 9.89 -18.98 -3.08
N PHE A 23 10.05 -17.68 -3.34
CA PHE A 23 10.96 -17.18 -4.37
C PHE A 23 12.43 -17.54 -4.06
N CYS A 24 12.88 -17.36 -2.81
CA CYS A 24 14.23 -17.75 -2.39
C CYS A 24 14.49 -19.24 -2.57
N CYS A 25 13.52 -20.08 -2.21
CA CYS A 25 13.59 -21.53 -2.41
C CYS A 25 13.76 -21.89 -3.90
N ALA A 26 13.00 -21.25 -4.79
CA ALA A 26 13.14 -21.45 -6.23
C ALA A 26 14.53 -21.05 -6.75
N GLN A 27 15.10 -19.97 -6.20
CA GLN A 27 16.43 -19.48 -6.53
C GLN A 27 17.58 -20.22 -5.81
N LYS A 28 17.27 -21.22 -4.98
CA LYS A 28 18.25 -21.97 -4.14
C LYS A 28 19.09 -21.04 -3.25
N THR A 29 18.45 -20.06 -2.64
CA THR A 29 19.08 -19.07 -1.75
C THR A 29 18.39 -19.00 -0.39
N THR A 30 19.05 -18.38 0.59
CA THR A 30 18.45 -18.19 1.91
C THR A 30 17.66 -16.86 1.96
N PRO A 31 16.47 -16.83 2.59
CA PRO A 31 15.66 -15.59 2.72
C PRO A 31 16.34 -14.46 3.50
N PHE A 32 17.44 -14.75 4.20
CA PHE A 32 18.21 -13.80 4.99
C PHE A 32 19.47 -13.29 4.26
N ASN A 33 19.86 -13.90 3.14
CA ASN A 33 20.95 -13.42 2.30
C ASN A 33 20.42 -12.38 1.29
N ASN A 34 20.14 -11.18 1.80
CA ASN A 34 19.41 -10.12 1.11
C ASN A 34 20.26 -9.32 0.14
N LYS A 35 20.69 -9.96 -0.96
CA LYS A 35 21.30 -9.23 -2.07
C LYS A 35 20.24 -8.34 -2.71
N VAL A 36 20.54 -7.04 -2.82
CA VAL A 36 19.62 -6.03 -3.39
C VAL A 36 19.08 -6.44 -4.76
N ASN A 37 19.93 -7.02 -5.62
CA ASN A 37 19.53 -7.48 -6.95
C ASN A 37 18.44 -8.56 -6.91
N MET A 38 18.53 -9.49 -5.95
CA MET A 38 17.55 -10.57 -5.80
C MET A 38 16.20 -10.04 -5.33
N ILE A 39 16.21 -9.01 -4.46
CA ILE A 39 15.00 -8.34 -4.03
C ILE A 39 14.38 -7.57 -5.21
N ILE A 40 15.18 -6.87 -6.00
CA ILE A 40 14.71 -6.19 -7.22
C ILE A 40 14.09 -7.20 -8.19
N GLU A 41 14.70 -8.37 -8.40
CA GLU A 41 14.16 -9.42 -9.25
C GLU A 41 12.80 -9.94 -8.74
N PHE A 42 12.68 -10.19 -7.44
CA PHE A 42 11.42 -10.58 -6.82
C PHE A 42 10.32 -9.52 -7.00
N LEU A 43 10.64 -8.25 -6.74
CA LEU A 43 9.68 -7.15 -6.91
C LEU A 43 9.33 -6.91 -8.39
N THR A 44 10.26 -7.20 -9.30
CA THR A 44 10.04 -7.16 -10.75
C THR A 44 9.05 -8.26 -11.16
N ASN A 45 9.17 -9.47 -10.61
CA ASN A 45 8.19 -10.54 -10.83
C ASN A 45 6.80 -10.16 -10.30
N MET A 46 6.73 -9.53 -9.12
CA MET A 46 5.46 -9.00 -8.61
C MET A 46 4.85 -7.95 -9.56
N PHE A 47 5.67 -7.07 -10.12
CA PHE A 47 5.25 -6.06 -11.09
C PHE A 47 4.69 -6.68 -12.37
N HIS A 48 5.40 -7.65 -12.97
CA HIS A 48 4.92 -8.37 -14.15
C HIS A 48 3.65 -9.19 -13.89
N ASN A 49 3.48 -9.68 -12.66
CA ASN A 49 2.24 -10.33 -12.20
C ASN A 49 1.12 -9.33 -11.85
N ASN A 50 1.21 -8.09 -12.32
CA ASN A 50 0.21 -7.05 -12.13
C ASN A 50 -0.06 -6.65 -10.66
N SER A 51 0.91 -6.80 -9.76
CA SER A 51 0.78 -6.28 -8.39
C SER A 51 0.74 -4.74 -8.36
N SER A 52 -0.08 -4.16 -7.49
CA SER A 52 -0.15 -2.70 -7.33
C SER A 52 1.14 -2.15 -6.69
N TYR A 53 1.43 -0.86 -6.90
CA TYR A 53 2.56 -0.19 -6.23
C TYR A 53 2.52 -0.39 -4.71
N THR A 54 1.34 -0.24 -4.09
CA THR A 54 1.15 -0.45 -2.66
C THR A 54 1.54 -1.86 -2.24
N SER A 55 1.09 -2.89 -2.97
CA SER A 55 1.41 -4.28 -2.67
C SER A 55 2.92 -4.56 -2.76
N ILE A 56 3.58 -4.05 -3.79
CA ILE A 56 5.03 -4.19 -3.97
C ILE A 56 5.79 -3.46 -2.86
N ASN A 57 5.35 -2.25 -2.48
CA ASN A 57 5.96 -1.50 -1.40
C ASN A 57 5.75 -2.15 -0.01
N THR A 58 4.60 -2.79 0.21
CA THR A 58 4.34 -3.61 1.40
C THR A 58 5.29 -4.80 1.44
N ALA A 59 5.49 -5.51 0.33
CA ALA A 59 6.45 -6.61 0.26
C ALA A 59 7.88 -6.17 0.59
N ARG A 60 8.34 -5.07 -0.02
CA ARG A 60 9.63 -4.45 0.29
C ARG A 60 9.78 -4.15 1.79
N SER A 61 8.75 -3.55 2.38
CA SER A 61 8.77 -3.15 3.80
C SER A 61 8.76 -4.36 4.74
N ALA A 62 8.00 -5.42 4.39
CA ALA A 62 7.99 -6.67 5.15
C ALA A 62 9.37 -7.34 5.15
N ILE A 63 10.01 -7.44 3.98
CA ILE A 63 11.37 -8.02 3.87
C ILE A 63 12.36 -7.18 4.67
N SER A 64 12.32 -5.84 4.54
CA SER A 64 13.22 -4.94 5.27
C SER A 64 13.10 -5.11 6.79
N LEU A 65 11.86 -5.23 7.29
CA LEU A 65 11.61 -5.41 8.72
C LEU A 65 12.15 -6.75 9.24
N ILE A 66 11.84 -7.85 8.54
CA ILE A 66 12.16 -9.20 9.03
C ILE A 66 13.66 -9.49 8.93
N THR A 67 14.31 -8.95 7.91
CA THR A 67 15.72 -9.21 7.64
C THR A 67 16.66 -8.28 8.39
N GLY A 68 16.13 -7.23 9.03
CA GLY A 68 16.92 -6.21 9.73
C GLY A 68 17.74 -5.32 8.80
N ASN A 69 17.65 -5.51 7.49
CA ASN A 69 18.37 -4.69 6.52
C ASN A 69 17.62 -3.39 6.26
N THR A 70 18.36 -2.29 6.19
CA THR A 70 17.89 -1.00 5.70
C THR A 70 17.76 -1.02 4.17
N LEU A 71 16.87 -1.88 3.65
CA LEU A 71 16.60 -1.98 2.22
C LEU A 71 16.21 -0.63 1.61
N GLY A 72 15.54 0.20 2.42
CA GLY A 72 15.18 1.57 2.08
C GLY A 72 16.37 2.53 1.88
N GLU A 73 17.61 2.17 2.21
CA GLU A 73 18.79 3.02 2.03
C GLU A 73 19.47 2.81 0.67
N HIS A 74 19.35 1.61 0.09
CA HIS A 74 19.98 1.29 -1.19
C HIS A 74 19.41 2.11 -2.35
N GLU A 75 20.28 2.88 -3.00
CA GLU A 75 19.88 3.80 -4.08
C GLU A 75 19.20 3.09 -5.25
N ASN A 76 19.70 1.92 -5.64
CA ASN A 76 19.12 1.11 -6.71
C ASN A 76 17.66 0.73 -6.40
N LEU A 77 17.37 0.34 -5.16
CA LEU A 77 16.01 -0.01 -4.75
C LEU A 77 15.10 1.22 -4.69
N LYS A 78 15.62 2.37 -4.23
CA LYS A 78 14.89 3.66 -4.27
C LYS A 78 14.51 4.04 -5.69
N ARG A 79 15.48 4.02 -6.61
CA ARG A 79 15.27 4.35 -8.03
C ARG A 79 14.28 3.38 -8.68
N PHE A 80 14.40 2.09 -8.38
CA PHE A 80 13.47 1.06 -8.85
C PHE A 80 12.03 1.31 -8.38
N MET A 81 11.82 1.54 -7.07
CA MET A 81 10.49 1.83 -6.53
C MET A 81 9.88 3.12 -7.12
N LYS A 82 10.72 4.15 -7.37
CA LYS A 82 10.30 5.35 -8.08
C LYS A 82 9.84 5.04 -9.51
N GLY A 83 10.57 4.16 -10.21
CA GLY A 83 10.18 3.66 -11.53
C GLY A 83 8.81 2.97 -11.52
N ILE A 84 8.57 2.07 -10.57
CA ILE A 84 7.26 1.41 -10.41
C ILE A 84 6.15 2.44 -10.15
N HIS A 85 6.39 3.41 -9.28
CA HIS A 85 5.41 4.46 -8.98
C HIS A 85 5.04 5.26 -10.24
N ASN A 86 6.02 5.62 -11.06
CA ASN A 86 5.78 6.37 -12.30
C ASN A 86 5.02 5.54 -13.34
N LEU A 87 5.34 4.25 -13.46
CA LEU A 87 4.66 3.34 -14.39
C LEU A 87 3.25 2.97 -13.93
N ARG A 88 3.02 2.95 -12.61
CA ARG A 88 1.77 2.53 -11.99
C ARG A 88 1.46 3.41 -10.78
N PRO A 89 1.04 4.67 -11.01
CA PRO A 89 0.68 5.56 -9.92
C PRO A 89 -0.49 4.98 -9.13
N SER A 90 -0.51 5.27 -7.83
CA SER A 90 -1.67 4.96 -7.00
C SER A 90 -2.86 5.76 -7.54
N LYS A 91 -3.89 5.08 -8.04
CA LYS A 91 -5.12 5.76 -8.44
C LYS A 91 -5.85 6.25 -7.19
N PRO A 92 -6.37 7.49 -7.18
CA PRO A 92 -7.28 7.92 -6.13
C PRO A 92 -8.52 7.02 -6.13
N LYS A 93 -9.12 6.84 -4.95
CA LYS A 93 -10.33 6.02 -4.78
C LYS A 93 -11.53 6.60 -5.54
N TYR A 94 -11.54 7.92 -5.73
CA TYR A 94 -12.60 8.66 -6.39
C TYR A 94 -12.02 9.33 -7.64
N ASN A 95 -12.73 9.19 -8.77
CA ASN A 95 -12.37 9.90 -10.00
C ASN A 95 -12.79 11.37 -9.94
N ASP A 96 -13.84 11.66 -9.17
CA ASP A 96 -14.45 12.97 -9.04
C ASP A 96 -14.69 13.29 -7.57
N THR A 97 -14.53 14.56 -7.21
CA THR A 97 -15.00 15.11 -5.94
C THR A 97 -16.37 15.73 -6.17
N TRP A 98 -17.35 15.42 -5.32
CA TRP A 98 -18.66 16.08 -5.37
C TRP A 98 -18.51 17.55 -4.94
N ASP A 99 -19.36 18.43 -5.49
CA ASP A 99 -19.36 19.86 -5.14
C ASP A 99 -20.06 20.07 -3.78
N PRO A 100 -19.33 20.47 -2.71
CA PRO A 100 -19.92 20.72 -1.40
C PRO A 100 -20.99 21.81 -1.42
N LYS A 101 -20.94 22.72 -2.41
CA LYS A 101 -21.89 23.82 -2.53
C LYS A 101 -23.32 23.35 -2.72
N ILE A 102 -23.54 22.26 -3.47
CA ILE A 102 -24.87 21.73 -3.75
C ILE A 102 -25.57 21.30 -2.46
N VAL A 103 -24.84 20.60 -1.57
CA VAL A 103 -25.39 20.17 -0.27
C VAL A 103 -25.58 21.38 0.64
N LEU A 104 -24.64 22.33 0.65
CA LEU A 104 -24.77 23.53 1.47
C LEU A 104 -25.98 24.40 1.04
N GLU A 105 -26.22 24.56 -0.26
CA GLU A 105 -27.38 25.28 -0.80
C GLU A 105 -28.69 24.56 -0.43
N HIS A 106 -28.73 23.23 -0.51
CA HIS A 106 -29.90 22.48 -0.06
C HIS A 106 -30.16 22.65 1.44
N LEU A 107 -29.13 22.53 2.27
CA LEU A 107 -29.25 22.72 3.73
C LEU A 107 -29.72 24.12 4.11
N GLN A 108 -29.34 25.16 3.34
CA GLN A 108 -29.85 26.53 3.55
C GLN A 108 -31.36 26.64 3.32
N THR A 109 -31.95 25.82 2.46
CA THR A 109 -33.41 25.82 2.25
C THR A 109 -34.20 25.21 3.40
N LEU A 110 -33.53 24.47 4.30
CA LEU A 110 -34.14 23.73 5.41
C LEU A 110 -34.16 24.53 6.73
N HIS A 111 -33.94 25.85 6.68
CA HIS A 111 -34.01 26.70 7.88
C HIS A 111 -35.42 26.72 8.53
N PRO A 112 -35.52 26.80 9.87
CA PRO A 112 -34.43 26.89 10.86
C PRO A 112 -33.80 25.52 11.20
N ASN A 113 -32.50 25.51 11.50
CA ASN A 113 -31.72 24.27 11.73
C ASN A 113 -32.28 23.39 12.84
N ASP A 114 -32.92 24.00 13.85
CA ASP A 114 -33.52 23.30 15.00
C ASP A 114 -34.76 22.47 14.61
N SER A 115 -35.30 22.68 13.40
CA SER A 115 -36.45 21.94 12.87
C SER A 115 -36.07 20.82 11.89
N ILE A 116 -34.79 20.68 11.57
CA ILE A 116 -34.31 19.66 10.64
C ILE A 116 -34.21 18.33 11.37
N SER A 117 -35.05 17.36 11.00
CA SER A 117 -34.98 16.00 11.55
C SER A 117 -33.84 15.21 10.91
N LEU A 118 -33.33 14.18 11.62
CA LEU A 118 -32.31 13.29 11.06
C LEU A 118 -32.78 12.60 9.77
N GLU A 119 -34.08 12.30 9.68
CA GLU A 119 -34.69 11.69 8.50
C GLU A 119 -34.57 12.56 7.24
N MET A 120 -34.54 13.89 7.38
CA MET A 120 -34.31 14.82 6.26
C MET A 120 -32.84 14.92 5.83
N LEU A 121 -31.90 14.46 6.68
CA LEU A 121 -30.46 14.50 6.46
C LEU A 121 -29.87 13.13 6.09
N SER A 122 -30.66 12.06 6.23
CA SER A 122 -30.28 10.69 5.88
C SER A 122 -31.03 10.24 4.62
N SER A 123 -30.29 9.81 3.60
CA SER A 123 -30.82 8.97 2.51
C SER A 123 -30.75 7.48 2.86
#